data_AF-X1K9X0-F1
#
_entry.id   AF-X1K9X0-F1
#
_cell.length_a   1.000
_cell.length_b   1.000
_cell.length_c   1.000
_cell.angle_alpha   90.00
_cell.angle_beta   90.00
_cell.angle_gamma   90.00
#
_symmetry.space_group_name_H-M   'P 1'
#
loop_
_entity.id
_entity.type
_entity.pdbx_description
1 polymer ?
#
loop_
_entity_poly.entity_id
_entity_poly.type
_entity_poly.pdbx_seq_one_letter_code
_entity_poly.pdbx_strand_id
1 'polypeptide(L)' 'MCEKCLDENGNFCPKNLFYKDIVKKIKTEEDGIRYKYREIAKCQGCLKCELSCPEGAIQPVKFEA' A
#
# COMPACT_ATOMS: atom_id res chain seq x y z
N MET A 1 6.61 -11.47 -2.29
CA MET A 1 6.08 -10.24 -1.64
C MET A 1 7.11 -9.79 -0.62
N CYS A 2 7.63 -8.55 -0.71
CA CYS A 2 8.74 -8.09 0.14
C CYS A 2 8.32 -7.47 1.48
N GLU A 3 7.02 -7.22 1.69
CA GLU A 3 6.42 -6.77 2.96
C GLU A 3 6.94 -5.46 3.56
N LYS A 4 7.87 -4.75 2.90
CA LYS A 4 8.42 -3.46 3.36
C LYS A 4 7.36 -2.39 3.63
N CYS A 5 6.22 -2.44 2.94
CA CYS A 5 5.12 -1.51 3.14
C CYS A 5 4.36 -1.71 4.46
N LEU A 6 4.60 -2.82 5.15
CA LEU A 6 4.06 -3.13 6.48
C LEU A 6 4.98 -2.63 7.62
N ASP A 7 6.06 -1.91 7.31
CA ASP A 7 6.99 -1.36 8.30
C ASP A 7 6.26 -0.48 9.33
N GLU A 8 6.29 -0.89 10.60
CA GLU A 8 5.61 -0.21 11.71
C GLU A 8 6.36 1.05 12.17
N ASN A 9 7.63 1.20 11.77
CA ASN A 9 8.44 2.38 12.08
C ASN A 9 7.99 3.62 11.30
N GLY A 10 7.01 3.49 10.40
CA GLY A 10 6.46 4.61 9.63
C GLY A 10 7.39 5.13 8.54
N ASN A 11 8.49 4.42 8.23
CA ASN A 11 9.41 4.81 7.16
C ASN A 11 8.72 4.74 5.79
N PHE A 12 7.88 3.71 5.61
CA PHE A 12 7.17 3.49 4.37
C PHE A 12 5.88 4.32 4.26
N CYS A 13 5.04 4.25 5.29
CA CYS A 13 3.83 5.04 5.39
C CYS A 13 3.71 5.60 6.81
N PRO A 14 3.87 6.91 7.02
CA PRO A 14 3.76 7.52 8.36
C PRO A 14 2.40 7.31 9.06
N LYS A 15 1.42 6.79 8.32
CA LYS A 15 0.04 6.55 8.77
C LYS A 15 -0.33 5.07 8.77
N ASN A 16 0.62 4.17 8.50
CA ASN A 16 0.44 2.71 8.52
C ASN A 16 -0.85 2.26 7.79
N LEU A 17 -0.98 2.71 6.54
CA LEU A 17 -2.15 2.48 5.68
C LEU A 17 -2.09 1.17 4.88
N PHE A 18 -1.04 0.36 5.06
CA PHE A 18 -0.92 -0.95 4.43
C PHE A 18 -1.09 -2.05 5.48
N TYR A 19 -1.66 -3.19 5.07
CA TYR A 19 -1.86 -4.34 5.94
C TYR A 19 -1.84 -5.63 5.13
N LYS A 20 -1.42 -6.73 5.76
CA LYS A 20 -1.47 -8.07 5.18
C LYS A 20 -2.90 -8.61 5.28
N ASP A 21 -3.40 -9.18 4.18
CA ASP A 21 -4.76 -9.74 4.09
C ASP A 21 -4.81 -10.75 2.94
N ILE A 22 -5.83 -11.60 2.93
CA ILE A 22 -6.03 -12.57 1.85
C ILE A 22 -6.54 -11.83 0.61
N VAL A 23 -5.82 -11.97 -0.50
CA VAL A 23 -6.24 -11.46 -1.81
C VAL A 23 -6.76 -12.60 -2.68
N LYS A 24 -7.97 -12.42 -3.21
CA LYS A 24 -8.57 -13.35 -4.17
C LYS A 24 -8.02 -13.07 -5.56
N LYS A 25 -7.25 -14.00 -6.10
CA LYS A 25 -6.99 -14.10 -7.54
C LYS A 25 -7.99 -15.06 -8.16
N ILE A 26 -8.14 -15.01 -9.49
CA ILE A 26 -9.17 -15.69 -10.28
C ILE A 26 -9.34 -17.19 -9.93
N LYS A 27 -8.30 -17.87 -9.45
CA LYS A 27 -8.33 -19.30 -9.09
C LYS A 27 -7.74 -19.64 -7.71
N THR A 28 -7.23 -18.66 -6.96
CA THR A 28 -6.49 -18.91 -5.71
C THR A 28 -6.68 -17.79 -4.70
N GLU A 29 -6.77 -18.16 -3.43
CA GLU A 29 -6.61 -17.25 -2.30
C GLU A 29 -5.16 -17.30 -1.85
N GLU A 30 -4.49 -16.15 -1.81
CA GLU A 30 -3.10 -16.05 -1.37
C GLU A 30 -2.92 -14.85 -0.45
N ASP A 31 -1.86 -14.89 0.36
CA ASP A 31 -1.44 -13.74 1.15
C ASP A 31 -1.06 -12.57 0.23
N GLY A 32 -1.65 -11.41 0.50
CA GLY A 32 -1.34 -10.17 -0.19
C GLY A 32 -1.26 -8.99 0.75
N ILE A 33 -0.93 -7.84 0.19
CA ILE A 33 -0.94 -6.56 0.89
C ILE A 33 -2.05 -5.72 0.32
N ARG A 34 -2.87 -5.15 1.21
CA ARG A 34 -3.97 -4.26 0.88
C ARG A 34 -3.72 -2.87 1.45
N TYR A 35 -4.31 -1.89 0.79
CA TYR A 35 -4.31 -0.50 1.23
C TYR A 35 -5.63 -0.19 1.94
N LYS A 36 -5.57 0.48 3.09
CA LYS A 36 -6.74 0.90 3.88
C LYS A 36 -7.46 2.05 3.19
N TYR A 37 -8.15 1.77 2.09
CA TYR A 37 -8.82 2.79 1.29
C TYR A 37 -9.87 3.59 2.07
N ARG A 38 -10.54 2.96 3.04
CA ARG A 38 -11.47 3.64 3.96
C ARG A 38 -10.81 4.73 4.82
N GLU A 39 -9.48 4.67 4.97
CA GLU A 39 -8.67 5.63 5.72
C GLU A 39 -7.84 6.52 4.80
N ILE A 40 -8.19 6.60 3.50
CA ILE A 40 -7.46 7.43 2.54
C ILE A 40 -7.39 8.90 2.94
N ALA A 41 -8.36 9.40 3.71
CA ALA A 41 -8.33 10.75 4.28
C ALA A 41 -7.12 11.00 5.22
N LYS A 42 -6.51 9.94 5.77
CA LYS A 42 -5.27 10.03 6.55
C LYS A 42 -4.04 10.12 5.65
N CYS A 43 -4.13 9.72 4.38
CA CYS A 43 -3.02 9.77 3.44
C CYS A 43 -2.61 11.22 3.17
N GLN A 44 -1.33 11.52 3.39
CA GLN A 44 -0.80 12.88 3.23
C GLN A 44 -0.36 13.19 1.80
N GLY A 45 -0.54 12.27 0.84
CA GLY A 45 -0.09 12.46 -0.54
C GLY A 45 1.43 12.61 -0.70
N CYS A 46 2.23 12.15 0.27
CA CYS A 46 3.68 12.37 0.30
C CYS A 46 4.48 11.52 -0.72
N LEU A 47 3.82 10.60 -1.43
CA LEU A 47 4.39 9.70 -2.45
C LEU A 47 5.56 8.79 -2.01
N LYS A 48 5.96 8.83 -0.72
CA LYS A 48 7.03 7.97 -0.18
C LYS A 48 6.80 6.49 -0.47
N CYS A 49 5.56 6.02 -0.39
CA CYS A 49 5.22 4.63 -0.63
C CYS A 49 5.49 4.17 -2.07
N GLU A 50 5.32 5.04 -3.06
CA GLU A 50 5.65 4.73 -4.46
C GLU A 50 7.17 4.69 -4.64
N LEU A 51 7.89 5.72 -4.20
CA LEU A 51 9.36 5.79 -4.26
C LEU A 51 10.08 4.67 -3.50
N SER A 52 9.49 4.18 -2.40
CA SER A 52 10.12 3.19 -1.52
C SER A 52 9.81 1.75 -1.94
N CYS A 53 8.86 1.52 -2.84
CA CYS A 53 8.46 0.18 -3.24
C CYS A 53 9.46 -0.39 -4.26
N PRO A 54 10.28 -1.41 -3.89
CA PRO A 54 11.27 -1.98 -4.82
C PRO A 54 10.62 -2.71 -6.00
N GLU A 55 9.37 -3.14 -5.84
CA GLU A 55 8.61 -3.89 -6.85
C GLU A 55 7.77 -2.97 -7.76
N GLY A 56 7.76 -1.66 -7.51
CA GLY A 56 6.90 -0.72 -8.26
C GLY A 56 5.39 -0.99 -8.15
N ALA A 57 4.96 -1.75 -7.14
CA ALA A 57 3.58 -2.23 -7.00
C ALA A 57 2.57 -1.14 -6.55
N ILE A 58 3.04 0.04 -6.17
CA ILE A 58 2.22 1.15 -5.66
C ILE A 58 2.31 2.30 -6.64
N GLN A 59 1.18 2.64 -7.25
CA GLN A 59 1.11 3.73 -8.22
C GLN A 59 0.04 4.75 -7.79
N PRO A 60 0.39 6.03 -7.63
CA PRO A 60 -0.60 7.07 -7.36
C PRO A 60 -1.49 7.26 -8.59
N VAL A 61 -2.80 7.25 -8.38
CA VAL A 61 -3.76 7.67 -9.39
C VAL A 61 -3.81 9.19 -9.41
N LYS A 62 -3.44 9.80 -10.54
CA LYS A 62 -3.73 11.22 -10.79
C LYS A 62 -5.21 11.33 -11.14
N PHE A 63 -5.92 12.18 -10.41
CA PHE A 63 -7.25 12.60 -10.79
C PHE A 63 -7.10 13.93 -11.55
N GLU A 64 -7.37 13.91 -12.84
CA GLU A 64 -7.53 15.14 -13.63
C GLU A 64 -8.95 15.65 -13.41
N ALA A 65 -9.08 16.91 -12.98
CA ALA A 65 -10.36 17.57 -12.70
C ALA A 65 -10.84 18.38 -13.91
#